data_AF-A0A0B6Z990-F1
#
_entry.id   AF-A0A0B6Z990-F1
#
_cell.length_a   1.000
_cell.length_b   1.000
_cell.length_c   1.000
_cell.angle_alpha   90.00
_cell.angle_beta   90.00
_cell.angle_gamma   90.00
#
_symmetry.space_group_name_H-M   'P 1'
#
loop_
_entity.id
_entity.type
_entity.pdbx_description
1 polymer ?
#
loop_
_entity_poly.entity_id
_entity_poly.type
_entity_poly.pdbx_seq_one_letter_code
_entity_poly.pdbx_strand_id
1 'polypeptide(L)'
;LVLAYFILVMTVLSICAISTNGALEGGGAYYMISRALGPEFGGSIGFLFYVANVLGCALYVVGFVEGVLQNFGEGGSFMTNSEGLPVNSEWWKYFYATISLLICLL
;
A
#
# COMPACT_ATOMS: atom_id res chain seq x y z
N LEU A 1 -1.42 1.92 -18.77
CA LEU A 1 -0.02 1.70 -18.36
C LEU A 1 0.88 2.88 -18.76
N VAL A 2 1.03 3.20 -20.06
CA VAL A 2 1.87 4.33 -20.54
C VAL A 2 1.49 5.68 -19.92
N LEU A 3 0.20 6.05 -19.92
CA LEU A 3 -0.27 7.29 -19.31
C LEU A 3 0.04 7.38 -17.80
N ALA A 4 -0.09 6.26 -17.08
CA ALA A 4 0.20 6.22 -15.65
C ALA A 4 1.71 6.44 -15.39
N TYR A 5 2.57 5.77 -16.16
CA TYR A 5 4.01 5.98 -16.07
C TYR A 5 4.41 7.42 -16.43
N PHE A 6 3.77 8.02 -17.43
CA PHE A 6 4.01 9.41 -17.78
C PHE A 6 3.71 10.37 -16.60
N ILE A 7 2.55 10.22 -15.96
CA ILE A 7 2.17 11.01 -14.77
C ILE A 7 3.16 10.78 -13.62
N LEU A 8 3.56 9.53 -13.39
CA LEU A 8 4.54 9.18 -12.35
C LEU A 8 5.89 9.85 -12.62
N VAL A 9 6.41 9.81 -13.85
CA VAL A 9 7.68 10.46 -14.20
C VAL A 9 7.61 11.96 -13.97
N MET A 10 6.52 12.62 -14.38
CA MET A 10 6.34 14.06 -14.13
C MET A 10 6.29 14.40 -12.63
N THR A 11 5.64 13.55 -11.83
CA THR A 11 5.56 13.71 -10.37
C THR A 11 6.94 13.53 -9.72
N VAL A 12 7.68 12.50 -10.12
CA VAL A 12 9.05 12.23 -9.63
C VAL A 12 9.97 13.39 -9.99
N LEU A 13 9.89 13.92 -11.21
CA LEU A 13 10.70 15.07 -11.63
C LEU A 13 10.41 16.32 -10.77
N SER A 14 9.15 16.56 -10.40
CA SER A 14 8.77 17.63 -9.46
C SER A 14 9.36 17.40 -8.06
N ILE A 15 9.30 16.17 -7.54
CA ILE A 15 9.89 15.83 -6.24
C ILE A 15 11.41 16.00 -6.25
N CYS A 16 12.09 15.63 -7.35
CA CYS A 16 13.52 15.88 -7.52
C CYS A 16 13.85 17.37 -7.40
N ALA A 17 13.09 18.24 -8.09
CA ALA A 17 13.27 19.69 -8.00
C ALA A 17 12.99 20.24 -6.58
N ILE A 18 12.03 19.65 -5.86
CA ILE A 18 11.77 19.99 -4.44
C ILE A 18 12.96 19.58 -3.56
N SER A 19 13.51 18.37 -3.78
CA SER A 19 14.61 17.84 -2.97
C SER A 19 15.94 18.59 -3.18
N THR A 20 16.11 19.30 -4.30
CA THR A 20 17.29 20.13 -4.55
C THR A 20 17.14 21.57 -4.05
N ASN A 21 15.98 21.97 -3.52
CA ASN A 21 15.68 23.32 -3.09
C ASN A 21 15.71 23.45 -1.55
N GLY A 22 16.92 23.50 -0.97
CA GLY A 22 17.13 23.80 0.44
C GLY A 22 18.14 22.90 1.16
N ALA A 23 18.50 23.29 2.39
CA ALA A 23 19.29 22.46 3.30
C ALA A 23 18.38 21.40 3.94
N LEU A 24 18.33 20.21 3.31
CA LEU A 24 17.60 19.07 3.84
C LEU A 24 18.35 18.50 5.05
N GLU A 25 17.90 18.85 6.25
CA GLU A 25 18.30 18.16 7.47
C GLU A 25 17.69 16.74 7.50
N GLY A 26 18.25 15.83 8.30
CA GLY A 26 17.85 14.43 8.34
C GLY A 26 16.38 14.22 8.69
N GLY A 27 15.53 14.08 7.67
CA GLY A 27 14.10 13.80 7.78
C GLY A 27 13.57 13.07 6.54
N GLY A 28 12.39 12.47 6.65
CA GLY A 28 11.75 11.72 5.55
C GLY A 28 11.04 12.60 4.52
N ALA A 29 10.26 11.97 3.61
CA ALA A 29 9.58 12.67 2.52
C ALA A 29 8.65 13.81 2.97
N TYR A 30 7.89 13.63 4.06
CA TYR A 30 7.04 14.69 4.61
C TYR A 30 7.86 15.90 5.10
N TYR A 31 9.03 15.66 5.69
CA TYR A 31 9.92 16.72 6.15
C TYR A 31 10.45 17.54 4.97
N MET A 32 10.84 16.88 3.87
CA MET A 32 11.30 17.55 2.65
C MET A 32 10.20 18.44 2.05
N ILE A 33 8.97 17.94 1.93
CA ILE A 33 7.85 18.65 1.30
C ILE A 33 7.40 19.86 2.14
N SER A 34 7.22 19.66 3.45
CA SER A 34 6.70 20.70 4.35
C SER A 34 7.66 21.89 4.50
N ARG A 35 8.97 21.69 4.37
CA ARG A 35 9.94 22.80 4.36
C ARG A 35 10.02 23.52 3.02
N ALA A 36 9.94 22.81 1.90
CA ALA A 36 10.07 23.42 0.58
C ALA A 36 8.81 24.20 0.16
N LEU A 37 7.61 23.72 0.52
CA LEU A 37 6.33 24.31 0.12
C LEU A 37 5.59 25.03 1.25
N GLY A 38 6.08 24.94 2.50
CA GLY A 38 5.43 25.51 3.68
C GLY A 38 4.38 24.58 4.33
N PRO A 39 3.90 24.93 5.53
CA PRO A 39 3.05 24.07 6.35
C PRO A 39 1.66 23.81 5.77
N GLU A 40 1.11 24.78 5.03
CA GLU A 40 -0.23 24.70 4.42
C GLU A 40 -0.31 23.64 3.30
N PHE A 41 0.69 23.62 2.41
CA PHE A 41 0.80 22.61 1.36
C PHE A 41 1.34 21.29 1.91
N GLY A 42 2.30 21.34 2.84
CA GLY A 42 2.87 20.16 3.49
C GLY A 42 1.83 19.31 4.23
N GLY A 43 0.98 19.94 5.04
CA GLY A 43 -0.07 19.24 5.80
C GLY A 43 -1.12 18.60 4.91
N SER A 44 -1.58 19.32 3.88
CA SER A 44 -2.60 18.83 2.94
C SER A 44 -2.10 17.63 2.12
N ILE A 45 -0.90 17.73 1.54
CA ILE A 45 -0.27 16.65 0.76
C ILE A 45 0.06 15.47 1.67
N GLY A 46 0.55 15.72 2.88
CA GLY A 46 0.87 14.68 3.87
C GLY A 46 -0.36 13.89 4.30
N PHE A 47 -1.50 14.56 4.53
CA PHE A 47 -2.75 13.89 4.87
C PHE A 47 -3.25 12.98 3.74
N LEU A 48 -3.21 13.47 2.50
CA LEU A 48 -3.59 12.67 1.32
C LEU A 48 -2.67 11.45 1.16
N PHE A 49 -1.36 11.63 1.33
CA PHE A 49 -0.39 10.54 1.26
C PHE A 49 -0.60 9.49 2.35
N TYR A 50 -0.93 9.92 3.57
CA TYR A 50 -1.27 9.02 4.67
C TYR A 50 -2.51 8.17 4.34
N VAL A 51 -3.62 8.79 3.92
CA VAL A 51 -4.84 8.07 3.55
C VAL A 51 -4.59 7.11 2.38
N ALA A 52 -3.84 7.56 1.37
CA ALA A 52 -3.47 6.72 0.23
C ALA A 52 -2.68 5.47 0.67
N ASN A 53 -1.73 5.61 1.59
CA ASN A 53 -0.98 4.48 2.13
C ASN A 53 -1.86 3.54 2.97
N VAL A 54 -2.77 4.07 3.79
CA VAL A 54 -3.72 3.24 4.57
C VAL A 54 -4.59 2.39 3.65
N LEU A 55 -5.15 2.99 2.59
CA LEU A 55 -5.93 2.27 1.59
C LEU A 55 -5.07 1.29 0.78
N GLY A 56 -3.82 1.66 0.48
CA GLY A 56 -2.85 0.79 -0.18
C GLY A 56 -2.54 -0.47 0.63
N CYS A 57 -2.31 -0.32 1.94
CA CYS A 57 -2.13 -1.45 2.85
C CYS A 57 -3.36 -2.38 2.85
N ALA A 58 -4.57 -1.82 2.86
CA ALA A 58 -5.79 -2.62 2.78
C ALA A 58 -5.87 -3.42 1.46
N LEU A 59 -5.55 -2.79 0.32
CA LEU A 59 -5.53 -3.46 -0.99
C LEU A 59 -4.49 -4.57 -1.06
N TYR A 60 -3.28 -4.36 -0.51
CA TYR A 60 -2.22 -5.37 -0.51
C TYR A 60 -2.59 -6.59 0.32
N VAL A 61 -3.20 -6.40 1.49
CA VAL A 61 -3.63 -7.51 2.36
C VAL A 61 -4.75 -8.30 1.72
N VAL A 62 -5.77 -7.64 1.16
CA VAL A 62 -6.88 -8.31 0.49
C VAL A 62 -6.38 -9.11 -0.72
N GLY A 63 -5.55 -8.50 -1.57
CA GLY A 63 -4.96 -9.19 -2.72
C GLY A 63 -4.08 -10.38 -2.32
N PHE A 64 -3.36 -10.28 -1.20
CA PHE A 64 -2.61 -11.40 -0.64
C PHE A 64 -3.54 -12.55 -0.21
N VAL A 65 -4.59 -12.27 0.55
CA VAL A 65 -5.54 -13.28 1.03
C VAL A 65 -6.26 -13.97 -0.14
N GLU A 66 -6.69 -13.20 -1.15
CA GLU A 66 -7.29 -13.76 -2.36
C GLU A 66 -6.32 -14.70 -3.09
N GLY A 67 -5.06 -14.29 -3.26
CA GLY A 67 -4.03 -15.12 -3.86
C GLY A 67 -3.77 -16.41 -3.06
N VAL A 68 -3.76 -16.34 -1.73
CA VAL A 68 -3.59 -17.53 -0.88
C VAL A 68 -4.78 -18.47 -1.02
N LEU A 69 -6.01 -17.96 -0.96
CA LEU A 69 -7.23 -18.77 -1.08
C LEU A 69 -7.39 -19.39 -2.46
N GLN A 70 -7.04 -18.68 -3.53
CA GLN A 70 -7.10 -19.23 -4.89
C GLN A 70 -6.13 -20.41 -5.10
N ASN A 71 -5.00 -20.41 -4.40
CA ASN A 71 -3.97 -21.43 -4.55
C ASN A 71 -4.15 -22.60 -3.55
N PHE A 72 -4.47 -22.30 -2.29
CA PHE A 72 -4.50 -23.26 -1.17
C PHE A 72 -5.91 -23.52 -0.58
N GLY A 73 -6.94 -22.83 -1.08
CA GLY A 73 -8.33 -23.06 -0.68
C GLY A 73 -8.90 -24.37 -1.21
N GLU A 74 -10.06 -24.74 -0.70
CA GLU A 74 -10.85 -25.89 -1.19
C GLU A 74 -11.14 -25.76 -2.70
N GLY A 75 -10.57 -26.64 -3.52
CA GLY A 75 -10.65 -26.56 -4.99
C GLY A 75 -9.62 -25.65 -5.66
N GLY A 76 -8.61 -25.18 -4.93
CA GLY A 76 -7.53 -24.33 -5.44
C GLY A 76 -6.57 -25.07 -6.38
N SER A 77 -5.80 -24.30 -7.16
CA SER A 77 -4.91 -24.84 -8.21
C SER A 77 -3.81 -25.78 -7.70
N PHE A 78 -3.44 -25.70 -6.41
CA PHE A 78 -2.40 -26.55 -5.81
C PHE A 78 -2.94 -27.69 -4.94
N MET A 79 -4.21 -27.64 -4.51
CA MET A 79 -4.81 -28.67 -3.64
C MET A 79 -6.16 -29.16 -4.20
N THR A 80 -6.10 -29.86 -5.34
CA THR A 80 -7.27 -30.40 -6.04
C THR A 80 -7.96 -31.57 -5.31
N ASN A 81 -7.24 -32.34 -4.47
CA ASN A 81 -7.72 -33.61 -3.90
C ASN A 81 -7.78 -33.66 -2.37
N SER A 82 -7.50 -32.55 -1.68
CA SER A 82 -7.49 -32.45 -0.22
C SER A 82 -8.45 -31.37 0.22
N GLU A 83 -9.13 -31.52 1.37
CA GLU A 83 -9.84 -30.42 2.02
C GLU A 83 -8.85 -29.27 2.26
N GLY A 84 -8.91 -28.25 1.40
CA GLY A 84 -8.03 -27.09 1.46
C GLY A 84 -8.40 -26.15 2.60
N LEU A 85 -7.87 -24.94 2.59
CA LEU A 85 -8.28 -23.92 3.55
C LEU A 85 -9.80 -23.68 3.46
N PRO A 86 -10.52 -23.59 4.59
CA PRO A 86 -11.96 -23.41 4.57
C PRO A 86 -12.33 -22.07 3.92
N VAL A 87 -13.08 -22.15 2.81
CA VAL A 87 -13.59 -20.98 2.06
C VAL A 87 -15.12 -20.81 2.25
N ASN A 88 -15.75 -21.70 3.01
CA ASN A 88 -17.21 -21.85 3.10
C ASN A 88 -17.99 -20.60 3.56
N SER A 89 -17.32 -19.59 4.15
CA SER A 89 -17.95 -18.31 4.48
C SER A 89 -16.99 -17.14 4.33
N GLU A 90 -17.53 -15.96 4.02
CA GLU A 90 -16.79 -14.69 3.95
C GLU A 90 -16.05 -14.36 5.27
N TRP A 91 -16.54 -14.88 6.41
CA TRP A 91 -15.90 -14.75 7.72
C TRP A 91 -14.47 -15.30 7.75
N TRP A 92 -14.18 -16.38 7.03
CA TRP A 92 -12.83 -16.92 6.94
C TRP A 92 -11.88 -15.95 6.22
N LYS A 93 -12.35 -15.25 5.17
CA LYS A 93 -11.55 -14.23 4.49
C LYS A 93 -11.20 -13.08 5.43
N TYR A 94 -12.16 -12.60 6.23
CA TYR A 94 -11.91 -11.58 7.24
C TYR A 94 -10.94 -12.03 8.33
N PHE A 95 -11.02 -13.30 8.74
CA PHE A 95 -10.11 -13.88 9.71
C PHE A 95 -8.66 -13.93 9.19
N TYR A 96 -8.46 -14.44 7.97
CA TYR A 96 -7.14 -14.47 7.33
C TYR A 96 -6.56 -13.06 7.10
N ALA A 97 -7.39 -12.10 6.68
CA ALA A 97 -6.97 -10.71 6.53
C ALA A 97 -6.54 -10.08 7.85
N THR A 98 -7.28 -10.35 8.93
CA THR A 98 -6.98 -9.83 10.27
C THR A 98 -5.67 -10.42 10.82
N ILE A 99 -5.45 -11.72 10.64
CA ILE A 99 -4.18 -12.37 11.02
C ILE A 99 -3.01 -11.78 10.22
N SER A 100 -3.16 -11.62 8.90
CA SER A 100 -2.11 -11.03 8.07
C SER A 100 -1.76 -9.62 8.52
N LEU A 101 -2.76 -8.80 8.86
CA LEU A 101 -2.54 -7.46 9.40
C LEU A 101 -1.81 -7.49 10.75
N LEU A 102 -2.17 -8.41 11.64
CA LEU A 102 -1.50 -8.56 12.94
C LEU A 102 -0.04 -8.98 12.79
N ILE A 103 0.27 -9.86 11.83
CA ILE A 103 1.64 -10.26 11.52
C ILE A 103 2.43 -9.08 10.94
N CYS A 104 1.84 -8.27 10.05
CA CYS A 104 2.50 -7.08 9.51
C CYS A 104 2.70 -5.95 10.54
N LEU A 105 1.95 -5.98 11.65
CA LEU A 105 2.08 -5.02 12.74
C LEU A 105 3.21 -5.38 13.72
N LEU A 106 3.56 -6.67 13.83
CA LEU A 106 4.63 -7.20 14.69
C LEU A 106 6.01 -7.02 14.06
#